data_AF-A0A5N5FS22-F1
#
_entry.id   AF-A0A5N5FS22-F1
#
_cell.length_a   1.000
_cell.length_b   1.000
_cell.length_c   1.000
_cell.angle_alpha   90.00
_cell.angle_beta   90.00
_cell.angle_gamma   90.00
#
_symmetry.space_group_name_H-M   'P 1'
#
loop_
_entity.id
_entity.type
_entity.pdbx_description
1 polymer ?
#
loop_
_entity_poly.entity_id
_entity_poly.type
_entity_poly.pdbx_seq_one_letter_code
_entity_poly.pdbx_strand_id
1 'polypeptide(L)'
;MGYNIKLVLCICSLALILARVSSATSRRDIRGFINEHNKARAEVGVGPIKWNETIARYAQNYANVRSWDCAMEHSMGPYGENIASGEGMTGAAAVKYWVTEKEFYDYNQNKCINDECGHYLALLITCLFKSNDE
;
A
#
# COMPACT_ATOMS: atom_id res chain seq x y z
N MET A 1 7.83 -21.85 -50.38
CA MET A 1 7.53 -22.06 -48.94
C MET A 1 6.59 -20.96 -48.50
N GLY A 2 5.28 -21.20 -48.54
CA GLY A 2 4.28 -20.23 -48.11
C GLY A 2 3.96 -20.47 -46.64
N TYR A 3 4.16 -19.47 -45.78
CA TYR A 3 3.72 -19.55 -44.39
C TYR A 3 2.20 -19.57 -44.33
N ASN A 4 1.64 -20.49 -43.55
CA ASN A 4 0.20 -20.60 -43.37
C ASN A 4 -0.29 -19.38 -42.59
N ILE A 5 -1.01 -18.46 -43.25
CA ILE A 5 -1.49 -17.20 -42.67
C ILE A 5 -2.33 -17.45 -41.41
N LYS A 6 -3.06 -18.57 -41.32
CA LYS A 6 -3.80 -18.95 -40.10
C LYS A 6 -2.86 -19.31 -38.95
N LEU A 7 -1.72 -19.95 -39.23
CA LEU A 7 -0.70 -20.30 -38.25
C LEU A 7 0.02 -19.05 -37.73
N VAL A 8 0.35 -18.10 -38.61
CA VAL A 8 0.98 -16.82 -38.23
C VAL A 8 0.03 -15.97 -37.37
N LEU A 9 -1.25 -15.87 -37.75
CA LEU A 9 -2.27 -15.16 -36.96
C LEU A 9 -2.49 -15.78 -35.57
N CYS A 10 -2.43 -17.12 -35.47
CA CYS A 10 -2.55 -17.84 -34.20
C CYS A 10 -1.34 -17.57 -33.27
N ILE A 11 -0.13 -17.51 -33.83
CA ILE A 11 1.09 -17.20 -33.07
C ILE A 11 1.10 -15.73 -32.61
N CYS A 12 0.66 -14.78 -33.45
CA CYS A 12 0.55 -13.37 -33.07
C CYS A 12 -0.49 -13.15 -31.95
N SER A 13 -1.60 -13.90 -31.97
CA SER A 13 -2.64 -13.80 -30.93
C SER A 13 -2.21 -14.44 -29.61
N LEU A 14 -1.44 -15.54 -29.63
CA LEU A 14 -0.81 -16.12 -28.43
C LEU A 14 0.28 -15.20 -27.84
N ALA A 15 1.05 -14.50 -28.66
CA ALA A 15 2.06 -13.54 -28.20
C ALA A 15 1.44 -12.29 -27.54
N LEU A 16 0.24 -11.87 -27.95
CA LEU A 16 -0.51 -10.78 -27.33
C LEU A 16 -1.11 -11.16 -25.96
N ILE A 17 -1.33 -12.44 -25.68
CA ILE A 17 -1.80 -12.92 -24.36
C ILE A 17 -0.64 -12.95 -23.34
N LEU A 18 0.61 -12.94 -23.80
CA LEU A 18 1.79 -12.75 -22.95
C LEU A 18 2.13 -11.28 -22.70
N ALA A 19 1.33 -10.33 -23.20
CA ALA A 19 1.39 -8.94 -22.76
C ALA A 19 1.06 -8.94 -21.27
N ARG A 20 2.10 -8.79 -20.45
CA ARG A 20 1.97 -8.74 -19.00
C ARG A 20 0.89 -7.74 -18.66
N VAL A 21 -0.18 -8.19 -18.02
CA VAL A 21 -1.10 -7.31 -17.32
C VAL A 21 -0.27 -6.69 -16.21
N SER A 22 0.38 -5.56 -16.50
CA SER A 22 0.85 -4.68 -15.44
C SER A 22 -0.41 -4.29 -14.70
N SER A 23 -0.59 -4.83 -13.50
CA SER A 23 -1.61 -4.42 -12.55
C SER A 23 -1.29 -3.01 -12.09
N ALA A 24 -1.48 -2.04 -12.98
CA ALA A 24 -1.60 -0.66 -12.57
C ALA A 24 -2.75 -0.61 -11.55
N THR A 25 -2.46 -0.13 -10.35
CA THR A 25 -3.45 0.07 -9.29
C THR A 25 -4.66 0.78 -9.89
N SER A 26 -5.85 0.20 -9.80
CA SER A 26 -7.00 0.77 -10.48
C SER A 26 -7.37 2.12 -9.82
N ARG A 27 -8.02 3.02 -10.56
CA ARG A 27 -8.55 4.27 -9.97
C ARG A 27 -9.48 4.02 -8.78
N ARG A 28 -10.17 2.88 -8.76
CA ARG A 28 -11.02 2.46 -7.65
C ARG A 28 -10.17 2.11 -6.43
N ASP A 29 -9.09 1.37 -6.62
CA ASP A 29 -8.19 0.97 -5.53
C ASP A 29 -7.47 2.18 -4.92
N ILE A 30 -6.96 3.09 -5.77
CA ILE A 30 -6.35 4.36 -5.32
C ILE A 30 -7.33 5.16 -4.47
N ARG A 31 -8.58 5.29 -4.93
CA ARG A 31 -9.63 6.00 -4.19
C ARG A 31 -9.94 5.31 -2.86
N GLY A 32 -10.03 3.99 -2.86
CA GLY A 32 -10.20 3.21 -1.64
C GLY A 32 -9.07 3.46 -0.63
N PHE A 33 -7.82 3.43 -1.08
CA PHE A 33 -6.65 3.70 -0.25
C PHE A 33 -6.72 5.07 0.41
N ILE A 34 -6.90 6.12 -0.38
CA ILE A 34 -6.93 7.50 0.10
C ILE A 34 -8.15 7.79 0.99
N ASN A 35 -9.32 7.21 0.66
CA ASN A 35 -10.52 7.39 1.46
C ASN A 35 -10.37 6.81 2.86
N GLU A 36 -9.84 5.60 3.00
CA GLU A 36 -9.68 4.97 4.32
C GLU A 36 -8.59 5.68 5.15
N HIS A 37 -7.49 6.15 4.52
CA HIS A 37 -6.50 6.99 5.21
C HIS A 37 -7.14 8.26 5.76
N ASN A 38 -7.87 8.98 4.90
CA ASN A 38 -8.47 10.26 5.26
C ASN A 38 -9.61 10.09 6.27
N LYS A 39 -10.31 8.95 6.27
CA LYS A 39 -11.28 8.59 7.30
C LYS A 39 -10.60 8.44 8.66
N ALA A 40 -9.55 7.62 8.76
CA ALA A 40 -8.82 7.41 10.01
C ALA A 40 -8.22 8.72 10.57
N ARG A 41 -7.66 9.55 9.68
CA ARG A 41 -7.10 10.87 10.04
C ARG A 41 -8.18 11.84 10.54
N ALA A 42 -9.34 11.88 9.88
CA ALA A 42 -10.45 12.73 10.28
C ALA A 42 -11.02 12.37 11.66
N GLU A 43 -11.04 11.08 12.04
CA GLU A 43 -11.49 10.63 13.36
C GLU A 43 -10.72 11.26 14.53
N VAL A 44 -9.48 11.67 14.30
CA VAL A 44 -8.60 12.28 15.31
C VAL A 44 -8.25 13.74 14.99
N GLY A 45 -8.98 14.37 14.07
CA GLY A 45 -8.79 15.78 13.71
C GLY A 45 -7.52 16.07 12.89
N VAL A 46 -6.89 15.05 12.31
CA VAL A 46 -5.71 15.20 11.46
C VAL A 46 -6.12 15.48 10.01
N GLY A 47 -5.47 16.46 9.37
CA GLY A 47 -5.79 16.86 7.99
C GLY A 47 -5.56 15.77 6.94
N PRO A 48 -6.29 15.79 5.80
CA PRO A 48 -6.24 14.72 4.81
C PRO A 48 -4.94 14.70 3.99
N ILE A 49 -4.61 13.54 3.44
CA ILE A 49 -3.52 13.32 2.48
C ILE A 49 -4.06 13.12 1.05
N LYS A 50 -3.14 13.21 0.08
CA LYS A 50 -3.40 13.02 -1.34
C LYS A 50 -2.45 11.97 -1.92
N TRP A 51 -2.88 11.31 -2.98
CA TRP A 51 -2.06 10.37 -3.72
C TRP A 51 -0.84 11.05 -4.35
N ASN A 52 0.32 10.41 -4.26
CA ASN A 52 1.55 10.84 -4.91
C ASN A 52 2.08 9.72 -5.81
N GLU A 53 2.11 9.95 -7.12
CA GLU A 53 2.51 8.94 -8.11
C GLU A 53 3.96 8.49 -7.97
N THR A 54 4.84 9.33 -7.42
CA THR A 54 6.25 8.99 -7.18
C THR A 54 6.37 7.97 -6.05
N ILE A 55 5.69 8.24 -4.93
CA ILE A 55 5.68 7.33 -3.76
C ILE A 55 4.95 6.03 -4.11
N ALA A 56 3.82 6.12 -4.83
CA ALA A 56 3.09 4.95 -5.28
C ALA A 56 3.95 4.02 -6.16
N ARG A 57 4.72 4.59 -7.09
CA ARG A 57 5.64 3.81 -7.93
C ARG A 57 6.75 3.17 -7.11
N TYR A 58 7.30 3.90 -6.13
CA TYR A 58 8.28 3.36 -5.20
C TYR A 58 7.71 2.15 -4.43
N ALA A 59 6.54 2.31 -3.81
CA ALA A 59 5.87 1.27 -3.05
C ALA A 59 5.51 0.05 -3.93
N GLN A 60 5.01 0.26 -5.15
CA GLN A 60 4.70 -0.84 -6.07
C GLN A 60 5.95 -1.61 -6.48
N ASN A 61 7.06 -0.92 -6.74
CA ASN A 61 8.33 -1.58 -7.06
C ASN A 61 8.82 -2.43 -5.88
N TYR A 62 8.72 -1.91 -4.66
CA TYR A 62 9.12 -2.66 -3.46
C TYR A 62 8.20 -3.86 -3.20
N ALA A 63 6.89 -3.68 -3.33
CA ALA A 63 5.91 -4.76 -3.23
C ALA A 63 6.17 -5.86 -4.27
N ASN A 64 6.59 -5.52 -5.49
CA ASN A 64 6.99 -6.51 -6.49
C ASN A 64 8.22 -7.32 -6.04
N VAL A 65 9.19 -6.71 -5.36
CA VAL A 65 10.36 -7.40 -4.80
C VAL A 65 9.95 -8.37 -3.68
N ARG A 66 9.06 -7.95 -2.77
CA ARG A 66 8.55 -8.80 -1.67
C ARG A 66 7.48 -9.79 -2.11
N SER A 67 6.85 -9.63 -3.27
CA SER A 67 5.83 -10.57 -3.77
C SER A 67 6.38 -11.98 -4.03
N TRP A 68 7.71 -12.11 -4.15
CA TRP A 68 8.36 -13.39 -4.41
C TRP A 68 8.53 -14.25 -3.14
N ASP A 69 8.80 -13.64 -1.99
CA ASP A 69 9.03 -14.33 -0.71
C ASP A 69 7.97 -14.04 0.35
N CYS A 70 7.08 -13.08 0.11
CA CYS A 70 6.09 -12.56 1.05
C CYS A 70 6.69 -12.09 2.38
N ALA A 71 7.98 -11.73 2.40
CA ALA A 71 8.63 -11.28 3.61
C ALA A 71 8.10 -9.91 4.06
N MET A 72 7.76 -9.79 5.34
CA MET A 72 7.29 -8.55 5.97
C MET A 72 8.49 -7.70 6.44
N GLU A 73 9.39 -7.39 5.51
CA GLU A 73 10.61 -6.62 5.77
C GLU A 73 10.49 -5.22 5.19
N HIS A 74 10.99 -4.23 5.93
CA HIS A 74 10.98 -2.84 5.48
C HIS A 74 12.04 -2.54 4.41
N SER A 75 11.72 -1.62 3.50
CA SER A 75 12.60 -1.25 2.39
C SER A 75 13.87 -0.52 2.80
N MET A 76 13.92 -0.01 4.03
CA MET A 76 14.96 0.92 4.52
C MET A 76 15.13 2.14 3.60
N GLY A 77 14.05 2.51 2.91
CA GLY A 77 13.99 3.62 1.96
C GLY A 77 13.88 4.99 2.60
N PRO A 78 13.78 6.05 1.77
CA PRO A 78 13.67 7.43 2.24
C PRO A 78 12.26 7.83 2.68
N TYR A 79 11.27 6.95 2.57
CA TYR A 79 9.87 7.23 2.88
C TYR A 79 9.42 6.43 4.11
N GLY A 80 8.46 6.98 4.87
CA GLY A 80 7.72 6.18 5.85
C GLY A 80 6.94 5.05 5.16
N GLU A 81 6.81 3.92 5.84
CA GLU A 81 6.33 2.68 5.22
C GLU A 81 5.47 1.88 6.19
N ASN A 82 4.33 1.39 5.69
CA ASN A 82 3.56 0.31 6.31
C ASN A 82 3.48 -0.85 5.33
N ILE A 83 3.50 -2.08 5.84
CA ILE A 83 3.41 -3.30 5.03
C ILE A 83 2.18 -4.11 5.47
N ALA A 84 1.51 -4.73 4.52
CA ALA A 84 0.45 -5.69 4.78
C ALA A 84 0.51 -6.80 3.74
N SER A 85 0.27 -8.03 4.17
CA SER A 85 0.17 -9.20 3.28
C SER A 85 -1.08 -10.01 3.63
N GLY A 86 -1.70 -10.60 2.62
CA GLY A 86 -2.86 -11.45 2.80
C GLY A 86 -3.57 -11.73 1.48
N GLU A 87 -4.38 -12.78 1.46
CA GLU A 87 -5.19 -13.08 0.29
C GLU A 87 -6.24 -11.99 0.06
N GLY A 88 -6.39 -11.51 -1.17
CA GLY A 88 -7.33 -10.44 -1.49
C GLY A 88 -7.01 -9.08 -0.83
N MET A 89 -5.76 -8.88 -0.39
CA MET A 89 -5.32 -7.64 0.27
C MET A 89 -5.36 -6.45 -0.70
N THR A 90 -6.51 -5.80 -0.77
CA THR A 90 -6.66 -4.51 -1.45
C THR A 90 -6.02 -3.42 -0.60
N GLY A 91 -5.70 -2.30 -1.24
CA GLY A 91 -5.21 -1.14 -0.50
C GLY A 91 -6.18 -0.69 0.61
N ALA A 92 -7.50 -0.65 0.35
CA ALA A 92 -8.47 -0.28 1.37
C ALA A 92 -8.51 -1.29 2.53
N ALA A 93 -8.32 -2.57 2.24
CA ALA A 93 -8.23 -3.61 3.27
C ALA A 93 -6.98 -3.43 4.15
N ALA A 94 -5.82 -3.14 3.54
CA ALA A 94 -4.59 -2.87 4.27
C ALA A 94 -4.72 -1.70 5.24
N VAL A 95 -5.35 -0.60 4.81
CA VAL A 95 -5.57 0.55 5.69
C VAL A 95 -6.50 0.23 6.85
N LYS A 96 -7.60 -0.50 6.59
CA LYS A 96 -8.49 -0.96 7.66
C LYS A 96 -7.79 -1.86 8.66
N TYR A 97 -6.91 -2.73 8.17
CA TYR A 97 -6.08 -3.58 9.00
C TYR A 97 -5.15 -2.74 9.88
N TRP A 98 -4.40 -1.79 9.33
CA TRP A 98 -3.55 -0.89 10.12
C TRP A 98 -4.34 -0.03 11.13
N VAL A 99 -5.62 0.26 10.86
CA VAL A 99 -6.50 0.97 11.81
C VAL A 99 -6.90 0.10 13.01
N THR A 100 -6.87 -1.23 12.93
CA THR A 100 -7.24 -2.06 14.09
C THR A 100 -6.28 -1.85 15.26
N GLU A 101 -5.02 -1.53 14.98
CA GLU A 101 -4.01 -1.17 15.98
C GLU A 101 -4.35 0.07 16.83
N LYS A 102 -5.39 0.83 16.46
CA LYS A 102 -5.94 1.91 17.28
C LYS A 102 -6.25 1.47 18.71
N GLU A 103 -6.66 0.21 18.90
CA GLU A 103 -6.94 -0.33 20.24
C GLU A 103 -5.69 -0.44 21.12
N PHE A 104 -4.51 -0.49 20.51
CA PHE A 104 -3.21 -0.54 21.19
C PHE A 104 -2.56 0.84 21.33
N TYR A 105 -3.29 1.93 21.12
CA TYR A 105 -2.78 3.28 21.34
C TYR A 105 -3.47 3.96 22.53
N ASP A 106 -2.71 4.25 23.59
CA ASP A 106 -3.19 5.05 24.72
C ASP A 106 -3.00 6.54 24.42
N TYR A 107 -4.09 7.21 24.04
CA TYR A 107 -4.11 8.64 23.76
C TYR A 107 -3.82 9.51 24.99
N ASN A 108 -4.09 9.03 26.20
CA ASN A 108 -3.83 9.79 27.43
C ASN A 108 -2.34 9.79 27.75
N GLN A 109 -1.67 8.66 27.51
CA GLN A 109 -0.24 8.50 27.76
C GLN A 109 0.63 8.81 26.54
N ASN A 110 0.02 8.96 25.35
CA ASN A 110 0.71 9.14 24.09
C ASN A 110 1.72 8.00 23.81
N LYS A 111 1.30 6.75 24.04
CA LYS A 111 2.16 5.55 23.95
C LYS A 111 1.43 4.37 23.31
N CYS A 112 2.19 3.52 22.61
CA CYS A 112 1.72 2.21 22.21
C CYS A 112 1.67 1.26 23.41
N ILE A 113 0.62 0.47 23.49
CA ILE A 113 0.50 -0.70 24.36
C ILE A 113 1.21 -1.84 23.65
N ASN A 114 2.20 -2.45 24.30
CA ASN A 114 3.01 -3.56 23.77
C ASN A 114 3.72 -3.28 22.42
N ASP A 115 3.93 -2.01 22.05
CA ASP A 115 4.53 -1.61 20.76
C ASP A 115 3.73 -2.02 19.50
N GLU A 116 2.45 -2.39 19.64
CA GLU A 116 1.59 -2.88 18.55
C GLU A 116 0.75 -1.77 17.89
N CYS A 117 1.27 -0.54 17.82
CA CYS A 117 0.52 0.60 17.26
C CYS A 117 1.24 1.38 16.16
N GLY A 118 2.36 0.85 15.66
CA GLY A 118 3.23 1.51 14.69
C GLY A 118 2.53 1.80 13.35
N HIS A 119 1.76 0.85 12.81
CA HIS A 119 1.06 1.07 11.55
C HIS A 119 -0.05 2.11 11.71
N TYR A 120 -0.78 2.08 12.82
CA TYR A 120 -1.80 3.08 13.11
C TYR A 120 -1.20 4.49 13.20
N LEU A 121 -0.11 4.66 13.95
CA LEU A 121 0.55 5.96 14.10
C LEU A 121 1.09 6.50 12.76
N ALA A 122 1.62 5.62 11.90
CA ALA A 122 2.07 6.02 10.57
C ALA A 122 0.95 6.63 9.70
N LEU A 123 -0.32 6.22 9.90
CA LEU A 123 -1.48 6.83 9.22
C LEU A 123 -1.73 8.27 9.69
N LEU A 124 -1.44 8.55 10.95
CA LEU A 124 -1.74 9.82 11.61
C LEU A 124 -0.59 10.82 11.57
N ILE A 125 0.60 10.37 11.16
CA ILE A 125 1.80 11.19 11.23
C ILE A 125 1.57 12.55 10.56
N THR A 126 1.92 13.58 11.30
CA THR A 126 2.04 14.96 10.83
C THR A 126 3.30 15.51 11.47
N CYS A 127 3.91 16.54 10.88
CA CYS A 127 5.06 17.21 11.50
C CYS A 127 4.73 17.86 12.87
N LEU A 128 3.47 17.79 13.33
CA LEU A 128 3.05 18.25 14.65
C LEU A 128 3.17 17.18 15.75
N PHE A 129 3.30 15.90 15.38
CA PHE A 129 3.75 14.86 16.31
C PHE A 129 5.28 14.81 16.29
N LYS A 130 5.93 15.91 16.66
CA LYS A 130 7.23 15.75 17.32
C LYS A 130 6.91 14.99 18.59
N SER A 131 7.50 13.81 18.75
CA SER A 131 7.72 13.26 20.08
C SER A 131 8.37 14.36 20.91
N ASN A 132 7.58 14.99 21.78
CA ASN A 132 8.15 15.46 23.03
C ASN A 132 8.44 14.17 23.77
N ASP A 133 9.63 13.63 23.58
CA ASP A 133 10.40 12.82 24.53
C ASP A 133 11.67 12.33 23.81
N GLU A 134 12.79 12.82 24.36
CA GLU A 134 14.23 12.57 24.07
C GLU A 134 14.88 13.29 22.86
#